data_AF-A0A2M8DEB2-F1
#
_entry.id   AF-A0A2M8DEB2-F1
#
_cell.length_a   1.000
_cell.length_b   1.000
_cell.length_c   1.000
_cell.angle_alpha   90.00
_cell.angle_beta   90.00
_cell.angle_gamma   90.00
#
_symmetry.space_group_name_H-M   'P 1'
#
loop_
_entity.id
_entity.type
_entity.pdbx_description
1 polymer ?
#
loop_
_entity_poly.entity_id
_entity_poly.type
_entity_poly.pdbx_seq_one_letter_code
_entity_poly.pdbx_strand_id
1 'polypeptide(L)' 'MHYLIDPEKPAQNGTVERSHREDQEKFYEQNKFKNISDAKEIKKM' A
#
# COMPACT_ATOMS: atom_id res chain seq x y z
N MET A 1 -11.12 -15.59 11.68
CA MET A 1 -12.28 -14.69 11.55
C MET A 1 -11.87 -13.53 10.64
N HIS A 2 -12.53 -13.37 9.49
CA HIS A 2 -12.36 -12.20 8.61
C HIS A 2 -13.62 -11.36 8.80
N TYR A 3 -13.49 -10.14 9.31
CA TYR A 3 -14.61 -9.22 9.49
C TYR A 3 -14.67 -8.28 8.28
N LEU A 4 -15.87 -8.07 7.73
CA LEU A 4 -16.11 -7.03 6.74
C LEU A 4 -16.00 -5.66 7.44
N ILE A 5 -15.38 -4.69 6.79
CA ILE A 5 -15.32 -3.31 7.26
C ILE A 5 -16.72 -2.70 7.08
N ASP A 6 -17.28 -2.17 8.16
CA ASP A 6 -18.55 -1.46 8.12
C ASP A 6 -18.31 -0.09 7.44
N PRO A 7 -19.02 0.25 6.35
CA PRO A 7 -18.85 1.53 5.66
C PRO A 7 -19.20 2.73 6.55
N GLU A 8 -20.00 2.52 7.61
CA GLU A 8 -20.36 3.54 8.59
C GLU A 8 -19.32 3.73 9.70
N LYS A 9 -18.26 2.91 9.73
CA LYS A 9 -17.20 2.96 10.76
C LYS A 9 -15.84 3.15 10.10
N PRO A 10 -15.54 4.37 9.58
CA PRO A 10 -14.27 4.67 8.94
C PRO A 10 -13.05 4.43 9.86
N ALA A 11 -13.23 4.44 11.17
CA ALA A 11 -12.18 4.08 12.14
C ALA A 11 -11.65 2.65 11.96
N GLN A 12 -12.41 1.73 11.34
CA GLN A 12 -11.95 0.38 11.00
C GLN A 12 -10.93 0.37 9.84
N ASN A 13 -10.84 1.45 9.04
CA ASN A 13 -9.86 1.58 7.95
C ASN A 13 -8.44 1.88 8.44
N GLY A 14 -8.22 2.13 9.74
CA GLY A 14 -6.92 2.60 10.24
C GLY A 14 -5.75 1.64 9.97
N THR A 15 -5.99 0.35 9.74
CA THR A 15 -4.94 -0.60 9.31
C THR A 15 -4.68 -0.52 7.80
N VAL A 16 -5.72 -0.35 6.99
CA VAL A 16 -5.62 -0.20 5.53
C VAL A 16 -4.92 1.10 5.17
N GLU A 17 -5.31 2.20 5.81
CA GLU A 17 -4.67 3.51 5.61
C GLU A 17 -3.19 3.51 6.02
N ARG A 18 -2.84 2.83 7.13
CA ARG A 18 -1.45 2.66 7.54
C ARG A 18 -0.63 1.88 6.52
N SER A 19 -1.17 0.79 5.95
CA SER A 19 -0.51 0.02 4.89
C SER A 19 -0.25 0.88 3.66
N HIS A 20 -1.25 1.64 3.20
CA HIS A 20 -1.09 2.52 2.04
C HIS A 20 -0.07 3.63 2.28
N ARG A 21 -0.07 4.25 3.46
CA ARG A 21 0.94 5.27 3.81
C ARG A 21 2.34 4.67 3.87
N GLU A 22 2.49 3.49 4.45
CA GLU A 22 3.79 2.81 4.54
C GLU A 22 4.33 2.43 3.16
N ASP A 23 3.48 1.90 2.27
CA ASP A 23 3.85 1.64 0.88
C ASP A 23 4.23 2.93 0.14
N GLN A 24 3.53 4.03 0.43
CA GLN A 24 3.84 5.35 -0.13
C GLN A 24 5.25 5.82 0.27
N GLU A 25 5.54 5.85 1.57
CA GLU A 25 6.81 6.36 2.11
C GLU A 25 8.00 5.46 1.76
N LYS A 26 7.82 4.13 1.83
CA LYS A 26 8.93 3.18 1.70
C LYS A 26 9.16 2.71 0.28
N PHE A 27 8.12 2.62 -0.55
CA PHE A 27 8.23 2.06 -1.88
C PHE A 27 8.04 3.13 -2.96
N TYR A 28 6.91 3.84 -2.98
CA TYR A 28 6.59 4.74 -4.08
C TYR A 28 7.39 6.06 -4.08
N GLU A 29 7.73 6.60 -2.91
CA GLU A 29 8.53 7.84 -2.83
C GLU A 29 10.02 7.60 -3.10
N GLN A 30 10.54 6.45 -2.68
CA GLN A 30 11.95 6.10 -2.83
C GLN A 30 12.31 5.62 -4.24
N ASN A 31 11.32 5.12 -5.00
CA ASN A 31 11.55 4.53 -6.32
C ASN A 31 10.84 5.34 -7.42
N LYS A 32 11.52 5.57 -8.54
CA LYS A 32 10.93 6.19 -9.73
C LYS A 32 10.71 5.12 -10.80
N PHE A 33 9.46 4.95 -11.20
CA PHE A 33 9.06 3.99 -12.23
C PHE A 33 8.76 4.73 -13.52
N LYS A 34 9.41 4.35 -14.62
CA LYS A 34 9.09 4.82 -15.97
C LYS A 34 8.18 3.83 -16.70
N ASN A 35 8.24 2.56 -16.31
CA ASN A 35 7.44 1.49 -16.87
C ASN A 35 7.20 0.37 -15.83
N ILE A 36 6.31 -0.59 -16.16
CA ILE A 36 5.92 -1.68 -15.25
C ILE A 36 7.08 -2.65 -14.96
N SER A 37 8.04 -2.79 -15.87
CA SER A 37 9.20 -3.67 -15.68
C SER A 37 10.08 -3.18 -14.53
N ASP A 38 10.24 -1.86 -14.38
CA ASP A 38 11.01 -1.24 -13.28
C ASP A 38 10.45 -1.69 -11.91
N ALA A 39 9.13 -1.74 -11.76
CA ALA A 39 8.47 -2.18 -10.53
C ALA A 39 8.68 -3.68 -10.25
N LYS A 40 8.75 -4.51 -11.30
CA LYS A 40 8.99 -5.96 -11.17
C LYS A 40 10.44 -6.28 -10.80
N GLU A 41 11.38 -5.45 -11.23
CA GLU A 41 12.80 -5.61 -10.91
C GLU A 41 13.07 -5.30 -9.43
N ILE A 42 12.51 -4.20 -8.91
CA ILE A 42 12.66 -3.84 -7.49
C ILE A 42 12.00 -4.88 -6.57
N LYS A 43 10.88 -5.48 -6.98
CA LYS A 43 10.21 -6.54 -6.19
C LYS A 43 11.00 -7.87 -6.14
N LYS A 44 12.01 -8.05 -7.00
CA LYS A 44 12.85 -9.26 -7.01
C LYS A 44 14.07 -9.17 -6.09
N MET A 45 14.39 -7.98 -5.58
CA MET A 45 15.46 -7.73 -4.61
C MET A 45 14.96 -8.03 -3.19
#